data_AF-A0A9D3RM35-F1
#
_entry.id   AF-A0A9D3RM35-F1
#
_cell.length_a   1.000
_cell.length_b   1.000
_cell.length_c   1.000
_cell.angle_alpha   90.00
_cell.angle_beta   90.00
_cell.angle_gamma   90.00
#
_symmetry.space_group_name_H-M   'P 1'
#
loop_
_entity.id
_entity.type
_entity.pdbx_description
1 polymer ?
#
loop_
_entity_poly.entity_id
_entity_poly.type
_entity_poly.pdbx_seq_one_letter_code
_entity_poly.pdbx_strand_id
1 'polypeptide(L)'
;MGKKQNIKPDESLLRTSKKEQPFGKKKQKRDAKPKQEEHLQQIPFRLREIMKSKERMKIGARKMKKNKAVALKQNADRSQATGAIPVPHFRRRQRESEKAYLRRMNRETQHVLFLTKNQLDRKPELTQEEQEHPADKRKSEKKKEFDKVRLQRLQKKKAERRQEEEEKELYTDTVQFGEVAMAPPCLTTKPRKAACKTAGATKGLLLNSLLGHTPVSTAKSSMARQRIMEEERQRVVQAYRLLKKAKQERKESQRAGLGRLQNPQ
;
A
#
# COMPACT_ATOMS: atom_id res chain seq x y z
N MET A 1 26.24 79.82 5.00
CA MET A 1 25.48 78.71 4.40
C MET A 1 25.73 77.45 5.22
N GLY A 2 24.76 76.98 6.00
CA GLY A 2 24.95 75.79 6.84
C GLY A 2 23.87 75.71 7.91
N LYS A 3 22.89 74.84 7.68
CA LYS A 3 21.73 74.61 8.55
C LYS A 3 22.11 73.73 9.74
N LYS A 4 21.50 74.06 10.89
CA LYS A 4 20.91 73.19 11.92
C LYS A 4 21.77 72.04 12.46
N GLN A 5 21.91 72.03 13.79
CA GLN A 5 21.35 70.99 14.66
C GLN A 5 21.53 71.41 16.13
N ASN A 6 20.42 71.70 16.82
CA ASN A 6 20.44 71.85 18.27
C ASN A 6 20.26 70.48 18.91
N ILE A 7 21.21 70.15 19.77
CA ILE A 7 21.24 69.00 20.65
C ILE A 7 21.14 69.54 22.09
N LYS A 8 20.47 68.76 22.94
CA LYS A 8 20.55 68.71 24.42
C LYS A 8 19.65 69.69 25.21
N PRO A 9 19.52 69.52 26.54
CA PRO A 9 18.90 68.35 27.19
C PRO A 9 18.04 68.76 28.41
N ASP A 10 17.36 67.76 28.98
CA ASP A 10 17.09 67.53 30.41
C ASP A 10 16.39 68.57 31.32
N GLU A 11 15.86 67.98 32.39
CA GLU A 11 15.40 68.60 33.64
C GLU A 11 13.99 69.22 33.61
N SER A 12 13.09 68.94 34.55
CA SER A 12 13.13 68.07 35.72
C SER A 12 11.75 68.11 36.38
N LEU A 13 11.43 67.08 37.20
CA LEU A 13 10.65 67.18 38.45
C LEU A 13 9.14 67.50 38.29
N LEU A 14 8.15 66.69 38.71
CA LEU A 14 8.02 65.86 39.91
C LEU A 14 6.74 65.00 39.84
N ARG A 15 6.80 63.80 40.46
CA ARG A 15 5.77 63.18 41.34
C ARG A 15 4.40 62.86 40.71
N THR A 16 3.81 61.66 40.76
CA THR A 16 3.85 60.57 41.75
C THR A 16 3.02 59.37 41.22
N SER A 17 3.27 58.19 41.82
CA SER A 17 2.38 57.03 41.95
C SER A 17 2.24 56.01 40.79
N LYS A 18 3.15 55.04 40.84
CA LYS A 18 2.91 53.57 40.81
C LYS A 18 1.68 53.07 40.02
N LYS A 19 1.94 52.61 38.78
CA LYS A 19 1.17 51.55 38.10
C LYS A 19 2.13 50.44 37.69
N GLU A 20 2.19 49.40 38.51
CA GLU A 20 2.83 48.14 38.13
C GLU A 20 1.90 47.39 37.16
N GLN A 21 2.43 47.13 35.97
CA GLN A 21 1.87 46.21 34.99
C GLN A 21 2.14 44.77 35.44
N PRO A 22 1.15 43.88 35.50
CA PRO A 22 1.41 42.46 35.39
C PRO A 22 1.27 42.01 33.93
N PHE A 23 2.38 41.47 33.43
CA PHE A 23 2.49 40.70 32.20
C PHE A 23 1.28 39.79 31.96
N GLY A 24 0.74 39.84 30.74
CA GLY A 24 -0.40 39.06 30.30
C GLY A 24 -0.18 37.55 30.46
N LYS A 25 -0.89 36.95 31.43
CA LYS A 25 -1.06 35.50 31.48
C LYS A 25 -2.03 35.09 30.37
N LYS A 26 -1.50 34.50 29.29
CA LYS A 26 -2.29 33.68 28.37
C LYS A 26 -3.03 32.63 29.21
N LYS A 27 -4.36 32.72 29.27
CA LYS A 27 -5.18 31.66 29.89
C LYS A 27 -4.99 30.40 29.05
N GLN A 28 -4.33 29.39 29.62
CA GLN A 28 -4.44 28.03 29.11
C GLN A 28 -5.92 27.66 29.08
N LYS A 29 -6.41 27.24 27.90
CA LYS A 29 -7.71 26.59 27.78
C LYS A 29 -7.62 25.32 28.64
N ARG A 30 -8.27 25.34 29.80
CA ARG A 30 -8.53 24.12 30.57
C ARG A 30 -9.33 23.17 29.69
N ASP A 31 -8.97 21.91 29.81
CA ASP A 31 -9.28 20.80 28.94
C ASP A 31 -10.75 20.79 28.49
N ALA A 32 -10.95 20.57 27.19
CA ALA A 32 -12.25 20.22 26.66
C ALA A 32 -12.77 19.03 27.47
N LYS A 33 -13.96 19.16 28.08
CA LYS A 33 -14.60 18.05 28.78
C LYS A 33 -14.59 16.82 27.86
N PRO A 34 -14.09 15.65 28.31
CA PRO A 34 -14.12 14.45 27.48
C PRO A 34 -15.57 14.18 27.05
N LYS A 35 -15.75 13.75 25.81
CA LYS A 35 -17.05 13.38 25.25
C LYS A 35 -17.66 12.34 26.20
N GLN A 36 -18.71 12.72 26.93
CA GLN A 36 -19.33 11.89 27.97
C GLN A 36 -19.87 10.55 27.44
N GLU A 37 -19.96 10.40 26.12
CA GLU A 37 -20.52 9.25 25.43
C GLU A 37 -19.60 8.04 25.37
N GLU A 38 -18.27 8.21 25.42
CA GLU A 38 -17.32 7.08 25.32
C GLU A 38 -17.25 6.28 26.63
N HIS A 39 -17.17 6.97 27.78
CA HIS A 39 -17.14 6.30 29.09
C HIS A 39 -18.42 5.54 29.41
N LEU A 40 -19.57 6.02 28.94
CA LEU A 40 -20.85 5.32 29.12
C LEU A 40 -20.90 4.00 28.36
N GLN A 41 -20.14 3.85 27.27
CA GLN A 41 -20.11 2.63 26.45
C GLN A 41 -19.33 1.48 27.09
N GLN A 42 -18.42 1.77 28.03
CA GLN A 42 -17.61 0.78 28.74
C GLN A 42 -18.29 0.24 30.01
N ILE A 43 -19.33 0.93 30.50
CA ILE A 43 -20.12 0.53 31.67
C ILE A 43 -21.14 -0.56 31.27
N PRO A 44 -21.39 -1.59 32.11
CA PRO A 44 -22.41 -2.61 31.86
C PRO A 44 -23.78 -2.01 31.52
N PHE A 45 -24.49 -2.63 30.57
CA PHE A 45 -25.73 -2.13 29.99
C PHE A 45 -26.78 -1.73 31.05
N ARG A 46 -26.97 -2.58 32.07
CA ARG A 46 -27.98 -2.35 33.10
C ARG A 46 -27.68 -1.11 33.95
N LEU A 47 -26.40 -0.90 34.29
CA LEU A 47 -25.98 0.26 35.06
C LEU A 47 -26.06 1.55 34.22
N ARG A 48 -25.69 1.48 32.94
CA ARG A 48 -25.86 2.57 31.96
C ARG A 48 -27.31 3.02 31.85
N GLU A 49 -28.24 2.07 31.77
CA GLU A 49 -29.67 2.33 31.68
C GLU A 49 -30.22 2.99 32.96
N ILE A 50 -29.79 2.51 34.13
CA ILE A 50 -30.16 3.09 35.43
C ILE A 50 -29.62 4.53 35.54
N MET A 51 -28.37 4.79 35.18
CA MET A 51 -27.79 6.15 35.19
C MET A 51 -28.55 7.09 34.26
N LYS A 52 -28.86 6.66 33.03
CA LYS A 52 -29.68 7.44 32.08
C LYS A 52 -31.09 7.71 32.63
N SER A 53 -31.71 6.75 33.32
CA SER A 53 -33.03 6.95 33.94
C SER A 53 -32.99 7.99 35.07
N LYS A 54 -31.96 7.94 35.92
CA LYS A 54 -31.74 8.92 37.00
C LYS A 54 -31.49 10.32 36.44
N GLU A 55 -30.71 10.45 35.37
CA GLU A 55 -30.52 11.73 34.67
C GLU A 55 -31.83 12.26 34.09
N ARG A 56 -32.66 11.38 33.50
CA ARG A 56 -33.98 11.77 32.99
C ARG A 56 -34.90 12.25 34.10
N MET A 57 -34.87 11.64 35.28
CA MET A 57 -35.64 12.10 36.43
C MET A 57 -35.12 13.42 37.00
N LYS A 58 -33.79 13.64 36.95
CA LYS A 58 -33.15 14.90 37.36
C LYS A 58 -33.50 16.06 36.41
N ILE A 59 -33.65 15.78 35.13
CA ILE A 59 -34.05 16.75 34.10
C ILE A 59 -35.59 16.78 34.05
N GLY A 60 -36.20 17.57 34.93
CA GLY A 60 -37.65 17.63 35.09
C GLY A 60 -38.46 17.77 33.78
N ALA A 61 -39.72 17.33 33.81
CA ALA A 61 -40.59 17.09 32.64
C ALA A 61 -40.67 18.25 31.62
N ARG A 62 -40.51 19.51 32.06
CA ARG A 62 -40.52 20.70 31.17
C ARG A 62 -39.34 20.72 30.19
N LYS A 63 -38.14 20.29 30.61
CA LYS A 63 -36.96 20.22 29.73
C LYS A 63 -37.01 19.01 28.78
N MET A 64 -37.67 17.93 29.17
CA MET A 64 -37.91 16.77 28.31
C MET A 64 -38.82 17.09 27.12
N LYS A 65 -39.91 17.83 27.32
CA LYS A 65 -40.79 18.26 26.22
C LYS A 65 -40.05 19.17 25.22
N LYS A 66 -39.19 20.08 25.70
CA LYS A 66 -38.36 20.94 24.84
C LYS A 66 -37.36 20.13 24.01
N ASN A 67 -36.70 19.14 24.63
CA ASN A 67 -35.76 18.27 23.91
C ASN A 67 -36.46 17.36 22.89
N LYS A 68 -37.68 16.88 23.18
CA LYS A 68 -38.49 16.08 22.24
C LYS A 68 -38.93 16.89 21.02
N ALA A 69 -39.26 18.17 21.19
CA ALA A 69 -39.58 19.08 20.09
C ALA A 69 -38.36 19.40 19.20
N VAL A 70 -37.16 19.52 19.80
CA VAL A 70 -35.91 19.70 19.05
C VAL A 70 -35.57 18.43 18.25
N ALA A 71 -35.76 17.24 18.83
CA ALA A 71 -35.57 15.97 18.12
C ALA A 71 -36.55 15.79 16.94
N LEU A 72 -37.78 16.30 17.05
CA LEU A 72 -38.75 16.26 15.95
C LEU A 72 -38.34 17.16 14.77
N LYS A 73 -37.73 18.32 15.03
CA LYS A 73 -37.15 19.18 13.99
C LYS A 73 -35.93 18.54 13.32
N GLN A 74 -35.09 17.86 14.10
CA GLN A 74 -33.95 17.10 13.56
C GLN A 74 -34.39 15.93 12.67
N ASN A 75 -35.60 15.37 12.88
CA ASN A 75 -36.16 14.34 12.00
C ASN A 75 -36.66 14.90 10.65
N ALA A 76 -37.08 16.17 10.58
CA ALA A 76 -37.42 16.83 9.32
C ALA A 76 -36.16 17.15 8.49
N ASP A 77 -35.04 17.47 9.15
CA ASP A 77 -33.73 17.56 8.49
C ASP A 77 -33.22 16.16 8.05
N ARG A 78 -33.66 15.09 8.71
CA ARG A 78 -33.32 13.71 8.35
C ARG A 78 -34.01 13.21 7.07
N SER A 79 -35.12 13.82 6.65
CA SER A 79 -35.66 13.60 5.28
C SER A 79 -34.75 14.16 4.19
N GLN A 80 -33.79 15.04 4.50
CA GLN A 80 -32.70 15.40 3.58
C GLN A 80 -31.54 14.39 3.61
N ALA A 81 -31.51 13.47 4.59
CA ALA A 81 -30.43 12.50 4.76
C ALA A 81 -30.56 11.26 3.86
N THR A 82 -31.68 11.08 3.16
CA THR A 82 -31.88 9.95 2.21
C THR A 82 -31.27 10.22 0.82
N GLY A 83 -30.57 11.34 0.64
CA GLY A 83 -29.88 11.70 -0.62
C GLY A 83 -30.83 11.93 -1.81
N ALA A 84 -32.13 11.79 -1.61
CA ALA A 84 -33.15 12.00 -2.63
C ALA A 84 -33.49 13.50 -2.72
N ILE A 85 -33.52 14.04 -3.93
CA ILE A 85 -33.90 15.44 -4.14
C ILE A 85 -35.39 15.57 -3.84
N PRO A 86 -35.80 16.49 -2.95
CA PRO A 86 -37.21 16.69 -2.65
C PRO A 86 -37.93 17.23 -3.88
N VAL A 87 -39.07 16.62 -4.22
CA VAL A 87 -39.91 17.03 -5.35
C VAL A 87 -40.84 18.16 -4.89
N PRO A 88 -40.70 19.40 -5.39
CA PRO A 88 -41.58 20.50 -5.01
C PRO A 88 -42.99 20.32 -5.57
N HIS A 89 -44.00 20.66 -4.77
CA HIS A 89 -45.39 20.70 -5.22
C HIS A 89 -45.80 22.12 -5.61
N PHE A 90 -45.99 22.34 -6.90
CA PHE A 90 -46.36 23.64 -7.44
C PHE A 90 -47.88 23.84 -7.42
N ARG A 91 -48.36 24.55 -6.39
CA ARG A 91 -49.72 25.11 -6.33
C ARG A 91 -49.65 26.61 -6.04
N ARG A 92 -50.48 27.41 -6.74
CA ARG A 92 -50.59 28.85 -6.52
C ARG A 92 -51.23 29.11 -5.15
N ARG A 93 -50.63 29.98 -4.35
CA ARG A 93 -51.17 30.33 -3.03
C ARG A 93 -52.32 31.33 -3.17
N GLN A 94 -53.24 31.38 -2.21
CA GLN A 94 -54.45 32.21 -2.28
C GLN A 94 -54.17 33.72 -2.45
N ARG A 95 -53.04 34.23 -1.95
CA ARG A 95 -52.66 35.66 -2.03
C ARG A 95 -51.46 35.90 -2.96
N GLU A 96 -51.11 34.93 -3.79
CA GLU A 96 -49.96 35.01 -4.70
C GLU A 96 -50.45 35.45 -6.08
N SER A 97 -49.88 36.54 -6.61
CA SER A 97 -50.10 36.93 -7.99
C SER A 97 -49.46 35.91 -8.94
N GLU A 98 -50.01 35.79 -10.14
CA GLU A 98 -49.50 34.85 -11.15
C GLU A 98 -48.01 35.03 -11.43
N LYS A 99 -47.55 36.28 -11.57
CA LYS A 99 -46.14 36.60 -11.78
C LYS A 99 -45.26 36.24 -10.57
N ALA A 100 -45.79 36.26 -9.34
CA ALA A 100 -45.05 35.79 -8.17
C ALA A 100 -44.95 34.27 -8.13
N TYR A 101 -46.04 33.57 -8.50
CA TYR A 101 -46.08 32.12 -8.62
C TYR A 101 -45.06 31.60 -9.64
N LEU A 102 -45.06 32.16 -10.86
CA LEU A 102 -44.11 31.76 -11.91
C LEU A 102 -42.65 31.98 -11.48
N ARG A 103 -42.37 33.07 -10.76
CA ARG A 103 -41.02 33.33 -10.22
C ARG A 103 -40.60 32.30 -9.17
N ARG A 104 -41.50 31.94 -8.25
CA ARG A 104 -41.25 30.91 -7.24
C ARG A 104 -41.03 29.54 -7.89
N MET A 105 -41.92 29.18 -8.82
CA MET A 105 -41.82 27.95 -9.59
C MET A 105 -40.49 27.86 -10.32
N ASN A 106 -40.11 28.89 -11.08
CA ASN A 106 -38.85 28.92 -11.82
C ASN A 106 -37.62 28.78 -10.91
N ARG A 107 -37.62 29.44 -9.75
CA ARG A 107 -36.52 29.34 -8.80
C ARG A 107 -36.38 27.93 -8.21
N GLU A 108 -37.49 27.32 -7.83
CA GLU A 108 -37.51 25.95 -7.30
C GLU A 108 -37.11 24.93 -8.37
N THR A 109 -37.57 25.09 -9.62
CA THR A 109 -37.18 24.24 -10.76
C THR A 109 -35.67 24.35 -11.06
N GLN A 110 -35.12 25.56 -11.09
CA GLN A 110 -33.68 25.77 -11.26
C GLN A 110 -32.88 25.13 -10.13
N HIS A 111 -33.38 25.19 -8.89
CA HIS A 111 -32.73 24.59 -7.75
C HIS A 111 -32.72 23.05 -7.82
N VAL A 112 -33.85 22.43 -8.16
CA VAL A 112 -33.93 20.98 -8.38
C VAL A 112 -33.00 20.54 -9.51
N LEU A 113 -33.00 21.29 -10.63
CA LEU A 113 -32.11 21.01 -11.76
C LEU A 113 -30.63 21.13 -11.40
N PHE A 114 -30.26 22.07 -10.53
CA PHE A 114 -28.91 22.19 -10.01
C PHE A 114 -28.56 20.99 -9.12
N LEU A 115 -29.46 20.56 -8.25
CA LEU A 115 -29.22 19.40 -7.40
C LEU A 115 -29.09 18.12 -8.23
N THR A 116 -29.92 17.91 -9.26
CA THR A 116 -29.84 16.71 -10.12
C THR A 116 -28.54 16.65 -10.90
N LYS A 117 -28.07 17.77 -11.46
CA LYS A 117 -26.78 17.83 -12.19
C LYS A 117 -25.56 17.51 -11.33
N ASN A 118 -25.67 17.69 -10.01
CA ASN A 118 -24.60 17.40 -9.06
C ASN A 118 -24.73 16.02 -8.42
N GLN A 119 -25.71 15.21 -8.81
CA GLN A 119 -25.80 13.82 -8.38
C GLN A 119 -24.90 12.93 -9.24
N LEU A 120 -24.29 11.94 -8.62
CA LEU A 120 -23.60 10.87 -9.33
C LEU A 120 -24.61 10.01 -10.09
N ASP A 121 -24.25 9.54 -11.28
CA ASP A 121 -25.09 8.63 -12.07
C ASP A 121 -25.48 7.41 -11.24
N ARG A 122 -26.75 7.37 -10.84
CA ARG A 122 -27.30 6.25 -10.08
C ARG A 122 -27.55 5.14 -11.09
N LYS A 123 -26.85 4.01 -10.94
CA LYS A 123 -27.05 2.80 -11.73
C LYS A 123 -28.00 1.87 -10.96
N PRO A 124 -29.32 1.99 -11.11
CA PRO A 124 -30.26 1.17 -10.33
C PRO A 124 -30.13 -0.34 -10.61
N GLU A 125 -29.45 -0.74 -11.68
CA GLU A 125 -29.23 -2.13 -12.06
C GLU A 125 -28.06 -2.82 -11.31
N LEU A 126 -27.17 -2.07 -10.65
CA LEU A 126 -26.13 -2.67 -9.80
C LEU A 126 -26.72 -3.00 -8.42
N THR A 127 -26.55 -4.24 -7.95
CA THR A 127 -26.92 -4.68 -6.59
C THR A 127 -26.36 -3.74 -5.50
N GLN A 128 -27.16 -3.47 -4.45
CA GLN A 128 -26.85 -2.50 -3.38
C GLN A 128 -25.48 -2.71 -2.72
N GLU A 129 -25.03 -3.96 -2.63
CA GLU A 129 -23.72 -4.35 -2.08
C GLU A 129 -22.52 -3.79 -2.87
N GLU A 130 -22.67 -3.55 -4.16
CA GLU A 130 -21.61 -3.01 -5.00
C GLU A 130 -21.54 -1.48 -4.97
N GLN A 131 -22.64 -0.82 -4.61
CA GLN A 131 -22.75 0.63 -4.52
C GLN A 131 -22.32 1.16 -3.15
N GLU A 132 -22.63 0.45 -2.07
CA GLU A 132 -22.36 0.91 -0.70
C GLU A 132 -20.89 0.72 -0.28
N HIS A 133 -20.19 -0.27 -0.84
CA HIS A 133 -18.82 -0.61 -0.44
C HIS A 133 -17.83 -0.79 -1.61
N PRO A 134 -17.59 0.22 -2.47
CA PRO A 134 -16.49 0.16 -3.44
C PRO A 134 -15.10 0.20 -2.75
N ALA A 135 -15.02 0.68 -1.50
CA ALA A 135 -13.78 0.87 -0.77
C ALA A 135 -13.26 -0.40 -0.06
N ASP A 136 -14.14 -1.32 0.34
CA ASP A 136 -13.75 -2.55 1.07
C ASP A 136 -13.22 -3.64 0.13
N LYS A 137 -13.64 -3.63 -1.14
CA LYS A 137 -13.09 -4.52 -2.17
C LYS A 137 -11.59 -4.28 -2.38
N ARG A 138 -11.11 -3.02 -2.35
CA ARG A 138 -9.70 -2.67 -2.67
C ARG A 138 -8.65 -3.34 -1.77
N LYS A 139 -8.90 -3.46 -0.46
CA LYS A 139 -7.95 -4.12 0.46
C LYS A 139 -8.05 -5.65 0.35
N SER A 140 -9.26 -6.16 0.12
CA SER A 140 -9.51 -7.60 -0.03
C SER A 140 -8.97 -8.16 -1.36
N GLU A 141 -9.08 -7.40 -2.45
CA GLU A 141 -8.57 -7.76 -3.77
C GLU A 141 -7.06 -7.79 -3.80
N LYS A 142 -6.40 -6.76 -3.25
CA LYS A 142 -4.93 -6.74 -3.14
C LYS A 142 -4.39 -7.92 -2.35
N LYS A 143 -5.10 -8.35 -1.29
CA LYS A 143 -4.73 -9.55 -0.53
C LYS A 143 -4.91 -10.83 -1.37
N LYS A 144 -6.03 -10.96 -2.09
CA LYS A 144 -6.27 -12.08 -3.01
C LYS A 144 -5.20 -12.16 -4.10
N GLU A 145 -4.80 -11.04 -4.67
CA GLU A 145 -3.70 -10.98 -5.66
C GLU A 145 -2.37 -11.39 -5.05
N PHE A 146 -2.06 -10.89 -3.85
CA PHE A 146 -0.84 -11.27 -3.13
C PHE A 146 -0.80 -12.78 -2.86
N ASP A 147 -1.90 -13.37 -2.41
CA ASP A 147 -2.01 -14.81 -2.16
C ASP A 147 -1.87 -15.62 -3.46
N LYS A 148 -2.46 -15.15 -4.57
CA LYS A 148 -2.28 -15.76 -5.91
C LYS A 148 -0.82 -15.72 -6.36
N VAL A 149 -0.17 -14.57 -6.27
CA VAL A 149 1.25 -14.41 -6.65
C VAL A 149 2.15 -15.30 -5.78
N ARG A 150 1.87 -15.37 -4.47
CA ARG A 150 2.59 -16.25 -3.54
C ARG A 150 2.44 -17.72 -3.94
N LEU A 151 1.23 -18.15 -4.29
CA LEU A 151 0.96 -19.51 -4.74
C LEU A 151 1.69 -19.83 -6.04
N GLN A 152 1.62 -18.93 -7.03
CA GLN A 152 2.34 -19.07 -8.31
C GLN A 152 3.85 -19.19 -8.09
N ARG A 153 4.43 -18.40 -7.17
CA ARG A 153 5.86 -18.47 -6.84
C ARG A 153 6.25 -19.82 -6.24
N LEU A 154 5.40 -20.39 -5.37
CA LEU A 154 5.63 -21.71 -4.78
C LEU A 154 5.54 -22.82 -5.83
N GLN A 155 4.55 -22.75 -6.72
CA GLN A 155 4.42 -23.71 -7.82
C GLN A 155 5.62 -23.64 -8.76
N LYS A 156 6.03 -22.42 -9.15
CA LYS A 156 7.22 -22.20 -9.99
C LYS A 156 8.48 -22.76 -9.34
N LYS A 157 8.72 -22.48 -8.05
CA LYS A 157 9.89 -23.00 -7.31
C LYS A 157 9.89 -24.53 -7.25
N LYS A 158 8.72 -25.17 -7.10
CA LYS A 158 8.61 -26.63 -7.13
C LYS A 158 8.92 -27.19 -8.52
N ALA A 159 8.43 -26.56 -9.58
CA ALA A 159 8.72 -26.96 -10.95
C ALA A 159 10.21 -26.80 -11.30
N GLU A 160 10.81 -25.65 -10.94
CA GLU A 160 12.24 -25.40 -11.12
C GLU A 160 13.10 -26.42 -10.36
N ARG A 161 12.72 -26.77 -9.11
CA ARG A 161 13.43 -27.80 -8.34
C ARG A 161 13.34 -29.18 -8.97
N ARG A 162 12.16 -29.57 -9.48
CA ARG A 162 11.99 -30.85 -10.19
C ARG A 162 12.85 -30.89 -11.46
N GLN A 163 12.85 -29.81 -12.24
CA GLN A 163 13.72 -29.70 -13.42
C GLN A 163 15.21 -29.78 -13.06
N GLU A 164 15.63 -29.17 -11.95
CA GLU A 164 17.01 -29.25 -11.48
C GLU A 164 17.38 -30.67 -11.01
N GLU A 165 16.47 -31.38 -10.34
CA GLU A 165 16.65 -32.77 -9.93
C GLU A 165 16.75 -33.69 -11.16
N GLU A 166 15.84 -33.55 -12.14
CA GLU A 166 15.87 -34.28 -13.42
C GLU A 166 17.16 -34.01 -14.21
N GLU A 167 17.56 -32.73 -14.32
CA GLU A 167 18.81 -32.36 -14.98
C GLU A 167 20.02 -32.95 -14.24
N LYS A 168 20.03 -32.88 -12.91
CA LYS A 168 21.11 -33.45 -12.12
C LYS A 168 21.23 -34.95 -12.39
N GLU A 169 20.13 -35.69 -12.37
CA GLU A 169 20.11 -37.13 -12.68
C GLU A 169 20.61 -37.41 -14.10
N LEU A 170 20.21 -36.61 -15.11
CA LEU A 170 20.68 -36.73 -16.49
C LEU A 170 22.17 -36.42 -16.67
N TYR A 171 22.73 -35.52 -15.87
CA TYR A 171 24.12 -35.05 -16.00
C TYR A 171 25.09 -35.66 -14.99
N THR A 172 24.62 -36.39 -13.99
CA THR A 172 25.48 -37.18 -13.09
C THR A 172 25.74 -38.55 -13.70
N ASP A 173 27.00 -38.82 -14.03
CA ASP A 173 27.43 -40.15 -14.47
C ASP A 173 27.79 -41.01 -13.25
N THR A 174 27.17 -42.17 -13.12
CA THR A 174 27.43 -43.11 -12.03
C THR A 174 28.53 -44.08 -12.46
N VAL A 175 29.76 -43.85 -12.01
CA VAL A 175 30.91 -44.73 -12.29
C VAL A 175 31.00 -45.83 -11.23
N GLN A 176 31.18 -47.08 -11.65
CA GLN A 176 31.29 -48.22 -10.72
C GLN A 176 32.66 -48.26 -10.06
N PHE A 177 32.73 -48.81 -8.84
CA PHE A 177 34.00 -48.98 -8.13
C PHE A 177 34.92 -49.94 -8.90
N GLY A 178 36.12 -49.46 -9.27
CA GLY A 178 37.10 -50.20 -10.06
C GLY A 178 37.28 -49.68 -11.50
N GLU A 179 36.36 -48.86 -12.01
CA GLU A 179 36.54 -48.16 -13.28
C GLU A 179 37.39 -46.90 -13.09
N VAL A 180 38.35 -46.66 -14.00
CA VAL A 180 39.24 -45.49 -13.93
C VAL A 180 38.48 -44.26 -14.41
N ALA A 181 38.10 -43.39 -13.47
CA ALA A 181 37.54 -42.10 -13.79
C ALA A 181 38.60 -41.23 -14.48
N MET A 182 38.26 -40.69 -15.67
CA MET A 182 39.16 -39.83 -16.47
C MET A 182 39.64 -38.57 -15.73
N ALA A 183 38.90 -38.12 -14.72
CA ALA A 183 39.27 -37.00 -13.88
C ALA A 183 39.14 -37.39 -12.40
N PRO A 184 40.13 -37.07 -11.55
CA PRO A 184 40.03 -37.31 -10.13
C PRO A 184 38.87 -36.50 -9.53
N PRO A 185 38.19 -37.01 -8.48
CA PRO A 185 37.12 -36.27 -7.83
C PRO A 185 37.66 -34.98 -7.20
N CYS A 186 37.07 -33.84 -7.59
CA CYS A 186 37.42 -32.56 -7.01
C CYS A 186 36.68 -32.37 -5.67
N LEU A 187 37.43 -32.36 -4.56
CA LEU A 187 36.88 -32.04 -3.24
C LEU A 187 36.45 -30.56 -3.21
N THR A 188 35.13 -30.32 -3.31
CA THR A 188 34.54 -28.97 -3.27
C THR A 188 34.48 -28.39 -1.86
N THR A 189 34.70 -29.22 -0.84
CA THR A 189 34.69 -28.83 0.57
C THR A 189 36.08 -28.44 1.05
N LYS A 190 36.18 -27.30 1.75
CA LYS A 190 37.44 -26.88 2.36
C LYS A 190 37.72 -27.76 3.59
N PRO A 191 38.98 -28.21 3.79
CA PRO A 191 39.34 -28.87 5.04
C PRO A 191 39.09 -27.91 6.22
N ARG A 192 38.51 -28.43 7.30
CA ARG A 192 38.03 -27.65 8.48
C ARG A 192 39.07 -26.71 9.07
N LYS A 193 40.37 -26.99 8.92
CA LYS A 193 41.50 -26.21 9.46
C LYS A 193 42.27 -25.42 8.39
N ALA A 194 41.81 -25.38 7.14
CA ALA A 194 42.50 -24.63 6.10
C ALA A 194 42.28 -23.13 6.28
N ALA A 195 43.36 -22.38 6.50
CA ALA A 195 43.31 -20.93 6.46
C ALA A 195 42.86 -20.49 5.07
N CYS A 196 41.75 -19.75 4.99
CA CYS A 196 41.36 -19.04 3.78
C CYS A 196 42.36 -17.91 3.56
N LYS A 197 43.51 -18.21 2.96
CA LYS A 197 44.34 -17.16 2.38
C LYS A 197 43.52 -16.53 1.27
N THR A 198 42.98 -15.34 1.52
CA THR A 198 42.54 -14.44 0.46
C THR A 198 43.76 -14.26 -0.44
N ALA A 199 43.71 -14.81 -1.65
CA ALA A 199 44.66 -14.58 -2.74
C ALA A 199 46.07 -14.17 -2.26
N GLY A 200 46.88 -15.16 -1.88
CA GLY A 200 48.30 -14.94 -1.68
C GLY A 200 48.92 -14.37 -2.96
N ALA A 201 49.71 -13.31 -2.79
CA ALA A 201 50.41 -12.50 -3.79
C ALA A 201 49.59 -11.40 -4.47
N THR A 202 49.63 -10.21 -3.88
CA THR A 202 49.33 -8.91 -4.51
C THR A 202 50.25 -8.56 -5.69
N LYS A 203 51.20 -9.43 -6.04
CA LYS A 203 52.04 -9.34 -7.23
C LYS A 203 51.51 -10.38 -8.22
N GLY A 204 50.81 -9.92 -9.27
CA GLY A 204 50.34 -10.81 -10.34
C GLY A 204 51.50 -11.64 -10.88
N LEU A 205 51.26 -12.94 -11.14
CA LEU A 205 52.25 -13.82 -11.75
C LEU A 205 52.73 -13.22 -13.06
N LEU A 206 54.04 -13.27 -13.35
CA LEU A 206 54.63 -12.77 -14.60
C LEU A 206 53.92 -13.32 -15.85
N LEU A 207 53.46 -14.58 -15.77
CA LEU A 207 52.69 -15.24 -16.82
C LEU A 207 51.41 -14.49 -17.19
N ASN A 208 50.74 -13.86 -16.23
CA ASN A 208 49.54 -13.05 -16.48
C ASN A 208 49.85 -11.80 -17.30
N SER A 209 51.03 -11.21 -17.09
CA SER A 209 51.54 -10.10 -17.92
C SER A 209 51.82 -10.56 -19.36
N LEU A 210 52.43 -11.75 -19.51
CA LEU A 210 52.78 -12.31 -20.81
C LEU A 210 51.56 -12.73 -21.63
N LEU A 211 50.53 -13.28 -20.98
CA LEU A 211 49.27 -13.69 -21.62
C LEU A 211 48.26 -12.54 -21.77
N GLY A 212 48.60 -11.31 -21.34
CA GLY A 212 47.68 -10.17 -21.37
C GLY A 212 46.48 -10.31 -20.42
N HIS A 213 46.55 -11.26 -19.47
CA HIS A 213 45.54 -11.46 -18.45
C HIS A 213 45.72 -10.42 -17.34
N THR A 214 45.18 -9.23 -17.54
CA THR A 214 45.07 -8.25 -16.45
C THR A 214 44.26 -8.86 -15.30
N PRO A 215 44.69 -8.70 -14.03
CA PRO A 215 43.89 -9.18 -12.91
C PRO A 215 42.56 -8.45 -12.94
N VAL A 216 41.48 -9.18 -13.27
CA VAL A 216 40.12 -8.65 -13.26
C VAL A 216 39.89 -8.05 -11.88
N SER A 217 39.58 -6.74 -11.86
CA SER A 217 39.36 -6.01 -10.62
C SER A 217 38.50 -6.83 -9.66
N THR A 218 39.02 -7.05 -8.45
CA THR A 218 38.30 -7.76 -7.38
C THR A 218 37.12 -6.94 -6.83
N ALA A 219 36.90 -5.73 -7.35
CA ALA A 219 35.74 -4.93 -7.05
C ALA A 219 34.48 -5.60 -7.63
N LYS A 220 33.44 -5.69 -6.80
CA LYS A 220 32.13 -6.18 -7.24
C LYS A 220 31.64 -5.28 -8.37
N SER A 221 31.31 -5.88 -9.51
CA SER A 221 30.73 -5.16 -10.66
C SER A 221 29.41 -4.48 -10.27
N SER A 222 29.02 -3.43 -10.99
CA SER A 222 27.74 -2.74 -10.74
C SER A 222 26.56 -3.71 -10.85
N MET A 223 25.49 -3.49 -10.07
CA MET A 223 24.28 -4.32 -10.09
C MET A 223 23.69 -4.48 -11.50
N ALA A 224 23.74 -3.43 -12.31
CA ALA A 224 23.27 -3.47 -13.70
C ALA A 224 24.13 -4.44 -14.55
N ARG A 225 25.45 -4.38 -14.41
CA ARG A 225 26.38 -5.27 -15.12
C ARG A 225 26.24 -6.73 -14.66
N GLN A 226 26.00 -6.96 -13.38
CA GLN A 226 25.73 -8.31 -12.85
C GLN A 226 24.49 -8.91 -13.50
N ARG A 227 23.39 -8.14 -13.59
CA ARG A 227 22.15 -8.59 -14.24
C ARG A 227 22.37 -8.96 -15.71
N ILE A 228 23.11 -8.14 -16.46
CA ILE A 228 23.42 -8.41 -17.87
C ILE A 228 24.20 -9.72 -17.99
N MET A 229 25.25 -9.90 -17.20
CA MET A 229 26.07 -11.13 -17.23
C MET A 229 25.29 -12.38 -16.80
N GLU A 230 24.41 -12.26 -15.80
CA GLU A 230 23.54 -13.35 -15.36
C GLU A 230 22.52 -13.74 -16.44
N GLU A 231 21.94 -12.75 -17.13
CA GLU A 231 21.02 -12.98 -18.24
C GLU A 231 21.73 -13.66 -19.41
N GLU A 232 22.91 -13.18 -19.81
CA GLU A 232 23.74 -13.82 -20.84
C GLU A 232 24.09 -15.26 -20.45
N ARG A 233 24.50 -15.48 -19.19
CA ARG A 233 24.77 -16.83 -18.68
C ARG A 233 23.54 -17.72 -18.79
N GLN A 234 22.36 -17.23 -18.41
CA GLN A 234 21.10 -17.98 -18.51
C GLN A 234 20.77 -18.32 -19.97
N ARG A 235 20.93 -17.38 -20.91
CA ARG A 235 20.73 -17.62 -22.35
C ARG A 235 21.65 -18.72 -22.88
N VAL A 236 22.93 -18.66 -22.54
CA VAL A 236 23.92 -19.68 -22.96
C VAL A 236 23.59 -21.05 -22.37
N VAL A 237 23.23 -21.11 -21.08
CA VAL A 237 22.83 -22.36 -20.43
C VAL A 237 21.59 -22.96 -21.07
N GLN A 238 20.57 -22.15 -21.39
CA GLN A 238 19.36 -22.62 -22.08
C GLN A 238 19.69 -23.14 -23.49
N ALA A 239 20.50 -22.42 -24.27
CA ALA A 239 20.95 -22.88 -25.58
C ALA A 239 21.71 -24.21 -25.49
N TYR A 240 22.58 -24.36 -24.48
CA TYR A 240 23.30 -25.60 -24.22
C TYR A 240 22.36 -26.76 -23.87
N ARG A 241 21.35 -26.53 -23.02
CA ARG A 241 20.32 -27.54 -22.68
C ARG A 241 19.58 -28.02 -23.94
N LEU A 242 19.15 -27.10 -24.81
CA LEU A 242 18.47 -27.45 -26.07
C LEU A 242 19.37 -28.27 -26.99
N LEU A 243 20.64 -27.86 -27.15
CA LEU A 243 21.61 -28.59 -27.97
C LEU A 243 21.84 -30.00 -27.44
N LYS A 244 21.99 -30.15 -26.11
CA LYS A 244 22.16 -31.45 -25.47
C LYS A 244 20.94 -32.35 -25.64
N LYS A 245 19.73 -31.81 -25.48
CA LYS A 245 18.49 -32.53 -25.73
C LYS A 245 18.41 -33.07 -27.16
N ALA A 246 18.68 -32.22 -28.16
CA ALA A 246 18.73 -32.64 -29.56
C ALA A 246 19.79 -33.73 -29.82
N LYS A 247 20.96 -33.64 -29.18
CA LYS A 247 22.01 -34.67 -29.28
C LYS A 247 21.57 -36.00 -28.66
N GLN A 248 20.81 -35.96 -27.56
CA GLN A 248 20.27 -37.15 -26.92
C GLN A 248 19.20 -37.81 -27.80
N GLU A 249 18.25 -37.04 -28.32
CA GLU A 249 17.20 -37.54 -29.24
C GLU A 249 17.82 -38.20 -30.48
N ARG A 250 18.90 -37.61 -31.03
CA ARG A 250 19.66 -38.22 -32.13
C ARG A 250 20.27 -39.57 -31.75
N LYS A 251 20.88 -39.68 -30.56
CA LYS A 251 21.45 -40.94 -30.06
C LYS A 251 20.38 -42.00 -29.82
N GLU A 252 19.24 -41.61 -29.25
CA GLU A 252 18.11 -42.50 -29.01
C GLU A 252 17.53 -43.02 -30.32
N SER A 253 17.37 -42.14 -31.32
CA SER A 253 16.93 -42.51 -32.67
C SER A 253 17.89 -43.47 -33.35
N GLN A 254 19.21 -43.25 -33.22
CA GLN A 254 20.23 -44.16 -33.73
C GLN A 254 20.19 -45.51 -33.02
N ARG A 255 20.05 -45.53 -31.69
CA ARG A 255 19.95 -46.76 -30.89
C ARG A 255 18.68 -47.55 -31.24
N ALA A 256 17.54 -46.86 -31.41
CA ALA A 256 16.29 -47.46 -31.84
C ALA A 256 16.39 -48.02 -33.27
N GLY A 257 17.07 -47.32 -34.18
CA GLY A 257 17.36 -47.81 -35.53
C GLY A 257 18.22 -49.08 -35.53
N LEU A 258 19.28 -49.12 -34.73
CA LEU A 258 20.12 -50.31 -34.56
C LEU A 258 19.35 -51.49 -33.95
N GLY A 259 18.45 -51.22 -32.98
CA GLY A 259 17.60 -52.26 -32.40
C GLY A 259 16.64 -52.89 -33.42
N ARG A 260 16.10 -52.10 -34.35
CA ARG A 260 15.27 -52.61 -35.47
C ARG A 260 16.06 -53.44 -36.47
N LEU A 261 17.36 -53.16 -36.65
CA LEU A 261 18.25 -53.94 -37.52
C LEU A 261 18.69 -55.26 -36.88
N GLN A 262 18.86 -55.30 -35.56
CA GLN A 262 19.23 -56.53 -34.83
C GLN A 262 18.06 -57.50 -34.66
N ASN A 263 16.83 -56.99 -34.58
CA ASN A 263 15.61 -57.80 -34.50
C ASN A 263 14.66 -57.44 -35.65
N PRO A 264 14.97 -57.85 -36.89
CA PRO A 264 14.02 -57.73 -37.98
C PRO A 264 12.82 -58.65 -37.69
N GLN A 265 11.61 -58.08 -37.77
CA GLN A 265 10.37 -58.87 -37.77
C GLN A 265 10.22 -59.66 -39.07
#